data_AF-A0AAJ5RNH8-F1
#
_entry.id   AF-A0AAJ5RNH8-F1
#
_cell.length_a   1.000
_cell.length_b   1.000
_cell.length_c   1.000
_cell.angle_alpha   90.00
_cell.angle_beta   90.00
_cell.angle_gamma   90.00
#
_symmetry.space_group_name_H-M   'P 1'
#
loop_
_entity.id
_entity.type
_entity.pdbx_description
1 polymer ?
#
loop_
_entity_poly.entity_id
_entity_poly.type
_entity_poly.pdbx_seq_one_letter_code
_entity_poly.pdbx_strand_id
1 'polypeptide(L)'
;MYFDMKITFEQMFTSLYMIDSLIIFKLIEEYTNSKLPDQKKFYNYVNNLEYVSYDDFYWPLDSFLYHTEIGEIVYDGEEFNLTLYSVCAAFLKKTNLEPDLQIELNTLIDEVGEKITNVEDGICFSVHCHFNENKQIFEGFLSFDREGAICWHSICKILLDTHIECQKYL
;
A
#
# COMPACT_ATOMS: atom_id res chain seq x y z
N MET A 1 -42.27 9.89 10.68
CA MET A 1 -41.61 8.59 10.92
C MET A 1 -40.12 8.84 10.75
N TYR A 2 -39.37 8.90 11.84
CA TYR A 2 -37.90 9.00 11.77
C TYR A 2 -37.39 7.59 11.49
N PHE A 3 -36.86 7.36 10.29
CA PHE A 3 -36.10 6.16 9.98
C PHE A 3 -34.67 6.39 10.48
N ASP A 4 -34.38 5.95 11.69
CA ASP A 4 -33.02 5.93 12.21
C ASP A 4 -32.33 4.67 11.65
N MET A 5 -31.82 4.78 10.42
CA MET A 5 -31.16 3.67 9.75
C MET A 5 -29.72 3.60 10.25
N LYS A 6 -29.46 2.71 11.22
CA LYS A 6 -28.10 2.43 11.70
C LYS A 6 -27.37 1.57 10.67
N ILE A 7 -26.36 2.15 10.03
CA ILE A 7 -25.40 1.42 9.18
C ILE A 7 -24.64 0.45 10.09
N THR A 8 -24.49 -0.81 9.68
CA THR A 8 -23.71 -1.78 10.45
C THR A 8 -22.20 -1.57 10.24
N PHE A 9 -21.37 -2.07 11.14
CA PHE A 9 -19.92 -1.98 11.00
C PHE A 9 -19.44 -2.62 9.68
N GLU A 10 -20.04 -3.75 9.31
CA GLU A 10 -19.75 -4.50 8.08
C GLU A 10 -20.06 -3.70 6.81
N GLN A 11 -21.17 -2.96 6.81
CA GLN A 11 -21.57 -2.09 5.70
C GLN A 11 -20.64 -0.87 5.58
N MET A 12 -20.25 -0.29 6.72
CA MET A 12 -19.27 0.79 6.77
C MET A 12 -17.90 0.31 6.25
N PHE A 13 -17.42 -0.83 6.72
CA PHE A 13 -16.15 -1.43 6.31
C PHE A 13 -16.10 -1.71 4.80
N THR A 14 -17.14 -2.35 4.27
CA THR A 14 -17.28 -2.64 2.82
C THR A 14 -17.26 -1.36 2.00
N SER A 15 -17.94 -0.30 2.47
CA SER A 15 -17.97 1.00 1.77
C SER A 15 -16.61 1.69 1.75
N LEU A 16 -15.87 1.64 2.85
CA LEU A 16 -14.51 2.19 2.92
C LEU A 16 -13.55 1.42 2.00
N TYR A 17 -13.66 0.09 1.97
CA TYR A 17 -12.86 -0.78 1.09
C TYR A 17 -13.07 -0.42 -0.38
N MET A 18 -14.34 -0.18 -0.77
CA MET A 18 -14.67 0.26 -2.11
C MET A 18 -14.01 1.59 -2.47
N ILE A 19 -14.13 2.59 -1.60
CA ILE A 19 -13.58 3.93 -1.84
C ILE A 19 -12.05 3.84 -2.00
N ASP A 20 -11.39 3.15 -1.08
CA ASP A 20 -9.94 2.96 -1.07
C ASP A 20 -9.45 2.26 -2.35
N SER A 21 -10.10 1.17 -2.75
CA SER A 21 -9.79 0.44 -3.99
C SER A 21 -9.96 1.30 -5.24
N LEU A 22 -10.96 2.18 -5.28
CA LEU A 22 -11.17 3.09 -6.42
C LEU A 22 -10.06 4.13 -6.53
N ILE A 23 -9.57 4.64 -5.40
CA ILE A 23 -8.43 5.56 -5.36
C ILE A 23 -7.18 4.83 -5.87
N ILE A 24 -6.93 3.60 -5.39
CA ILE A 24 -5.80 2.78 -5.83
C ILE A 24 -5.83 2.55 -7.34
N PHE A 25 -6.98 2.17 -7.90
CA PHE A 25 -7.09 2.02 -9.37
C PHE A 25 -6.78 3.29 -10.11
N LYS A 26 -7.22 4.44 -9.59
CA LYS A 26 -6.90 5.71 -10.22
C LYS A 26 -5.39 5.98 -10.19
N LEU A 27 -4.72 5.68 -9.09
CA LEU A 27 -3.25 5.77 -8.98
C LEU A 27 -2.55 4.87 -10.00
N ILE A 28 -3.01 3.61 -10.16
CA ILE A 28 -2.45 2.68 -11.17
C ILE A 28 -2.60 3.26 -12.58
N GLU A 29 -3.79 3.74 -12.94
CA GLU A 29 -4.05 4.29 -14.27
C GLU A 29 -3.21 5.54 -14.57
N GLU A 30 -3.04 6.41 -13.58
CA GLU A 30 -2.23 7.62 -13.69
C GLU A 30 -0.75 7.29 -13.87
N TYR A 31 -0.22 6.33 -13.10
CA TYR A 31 1.17 5.93 -13.20
C TYR A 31 1.48 5.17 -14.49
N THR A 32 0.66 4.15 -14.81
CA THR A 32 0.88 3.26 -15.98
C THR A 32 0.43 3.89 -17.30
N ASN A 33 -0.25 5.04 -17.26
CA ASN A 33 -0.92 5.67 -18.40
C ASN A 33 -1.86 4.71 -19.17
N SER A 34 -2.37 3.69 -18.49
CA SER A 34 -3.16 2.60 -19.06
C SER A 34 -4.45 2.46 -18.27
N LYS A 35 -5.58 2.36 -18.98
CA LYS A 35 -6.86 2.07 -18.31
C LYS A 35 -6.87 0.64 -17.81
N LEU A 36 -7.34 0.45 -16.58
CA LEU A 36 -7.51 -0.91 -16.06
C LEU A 36 -8.69 -1.60 -16.78
N PRO A 37 -8.49 -2.81 -17.32
CA PRO A 37 -9.44 -3.41 -18.24
C PRO A 37 -10.78 -3.81 -17.61
N ASP A 38 -10.91 -3.82 -16.28
CA ASP A 38 -12.00 -4.52 -15.60
C ASP A 38 -12.64 -3.76 -14.41
N GLN A 39 -12.60 -2.42 -14.41
CA GLN A 39 -13.28 -1.61 -13.38
C GLN A 39 -14.76 -2.03 -13.19
N LYS A 40 -15.46 -2.35 -14.28
CA LYS A 40 -16.86 -2.79 -14.25
C LYS A 40 -17.05 -4.14 -13.55
N LYS A 41 -16.10 -5.06 -13.68
CA LYS A 41 -16.13 -6.36 -13.00
C LYS A 41 -15.78 -6.22 -11.53
N PHE A 42 -14.87 -5.33 -11.16
CA PHE A 42 -14.65 -4.95 -9.77
C PHE A 42 -15.90 -4.32 -9.14
N TYR A 43 -16.51 -3.32 -9.79
CA TYR A 43 -17.78 -2.74 -9.34
C TYR A 43 -18.86 -3.79 -9.14
N ASN A 44 -18.99 -4.74 -10.07
CA ASN A 44 -19.94 -5.83 -9.94
C ASN A 44 -19.55 -6.83 -8.83
N TYR A 45 -18.27 -7.12 -8.65
CA TYR A 45 -17.79 -7.99 -7.57
C TYR A 45 -18.14 -7.37 -6.23
N VAL A 46 -17.74 -6.12 -5.99
CA VAL A 46 -17.94 -5.48 -4.69
C VAL A 46 -19.40 -5.11 -4.42
N ASN A 47 -20.18 -4.70 -5.42
CA ASN A 47 -21.62 -4.50 -5.24
C ASN A 47 -22.38 -5.80 -4.92
N ASN A 48 -21.81 -6.96 -5.22
CA ASN A 48 -22.39 -8.27 -4.92
C ASN A 48 -21.84 -8.88 -3.62
N LEU A 49 -20.84 -8.26 -2.98
CA LEU A 49 -20.36 -8.71 -1.67
C LEU A 49 -21.35 -8.25 -0.60
N GLU A 50 -21.92 -9.20 0.14
CA GLU A 50 -22.64 -8.87 1.39
C GLU A 50 -21.66 -8.37 2.47
N TYR A 51 -20.39 -8.79 2.38
CA TYR A 51 -19.29 -8.44 3.29
C TYR A 51 -17.93 -8.72 2.63
N VAL A 52 -16.95 -7.82 2.83
CA VAL A 52 -15.53 -8.04 2.46
C VAL A 52 -14.86 -8.83 3.59
N SER A 53 -14.34 -10.03 3.29
CA SER A 53 -13.67 -10.86 4.28
C SER A 53 -12.24 -10.39 4.54
N TYR A 54 -11.64 -10.90 5.63
CA TYR A 54 -10.22 -10.67 5.93
C TYR A 54 -9.31 -11.11 4.77
N ASP A 55 -9.64 -12.20 4.07
CA ASP A 55 -8.82 -12.71 2.98
C ASP A 55 -8.89 -11.80 1.72
N ASP A 56 -9.96 -11.01 1.57
CA ASP A 56 -10.11 -10.03 0.48
C ASP A 56 -9.42 -8.69 0.78
N PHE A 57 -8.94 -8.50 2.02
CA PHE A 57 -8.43 -7.23 2.52
C PHE A 57 -7.16 -6.77 1.80
N TYR A 58 -6.28 -7.70 1.44
CA TYR A 58 -4.99 -7.44 0.80
C TYR A 58 -5.07 -7.19 -0.70
N TRP A 59 -6.19 -7.60 -1.30
CA TRP A 59 -6.38 -7.58 -2.74
C TRP A 59 -6.09 -6.21 -3.40
N PRO A 60 -6.46 -5.06 -2.82
CA PRO A 60 -6.15 -3.77 -3.42
C PRO A 60 -4.64 -3.50 -3.51
N LEU A 61 -3.87 -3.81 -2.46
CA LEU A 61 -2.42 -3.65 -2.47
C LEU A 61 -1.76 -4.64 -3.44
N ASP A 62 -2.21 -5.88 -3.47
CA ASP A 62 -1.69 -6.90 -4.40
C ASP A 62 -1.97 -6.51 -5.86
N SER A 63 -3.16 -6.02 -6.15
CA SER A 63 -3.55 -5.53 -7.47
C SER A 63 -2.69 -4.33 -7.88
N PHE A 64 -2.43 -3.41 -6.96
CA PHE A 64 -1.54 -2.28 -7.20
C PHE A 64 -0.12 -2.73 -7.57
N LEU A 65 0.51 -3.58 -6.76
CA LEU A 65 1.86 -4.06 -7.02
C LEU A 65 1.94 -4.87 -8.32
N TYR A 66 0.94 -5.73 -8.58
CA TYR A 66 0.85 -6.51 -9.81
C TYR A 66 0.80 -5.65 -11.07
N HIS A 67 -0.01 -4.59 -11.07
CA HIS A 67 -0.20 -3.75 -12.25
C HIS A 67 0.85 -2.68 -12.44
N THR A 68 1.48 -2.21 -11.36
CA THR A 68 2.52 -1.18 -11.43
C THR A 68 3.92 -1.77 -11.60
N GLU A 69 4.10 -3.05 -11.25
CA GLU A 69 5.39 -3.77 -11.30
C GLU A 69 6.50 -3.11 -10.47
N ILE A 70 6.17 -2.22 -9.53
CA ILE A 70 7.17 -1.50 -8.72
C ILE A 70 7.78 -2.35 -7.61
N GLY A 71 7.12 -3.46 -7.25
CA GLY A 71 7.50 -4.32 -6.14
C GLY A 71 6.61 -5.55 -6.01
N GLU A 72 6.81 -6.28 -4.93
CA GLU A 72 6.10 -7.53 -4.59
C GLU A 72 5.91 -7.63 -3.08
N ILE A 73 4.84 -8.31 -2.65
CA ILE A 73 4.54 -8.54 -1.23
C ILE A 73 4.20 -10.00 -0.98
N VAL A 74 4.66 -10.52 0.15
CA VAL A 74 4.33 -11.87 0.63
C VAL A 74 3.80 -11.75 2.06
N TYR A 75 2.64 -12.35 2.32
CA TYR A 75 2.02 -12.40 3.64
C TYR A 75 2.09 -13.81 4.23
N ASP A 76 2.28 -13.90 5.54
CA ASP A 76 2.21 -15.16 6.29
C ASP A 76 1.11 -15.17 7.36
N GLY A 77 0.24 -14.14 7.34
CA GLY A 77 -0.90 -13.98 8.24
C GLY A 77 -0.96 -12.57 8.79
N GLU A 78 -0.13 -12.29 9.80
CA GLU A 78 -0.02 -10.97 10.45
C GLU A 78 1.23 -10.21 10.01
N GLU A 79 2.25 -10.89 9.47
CA GLU A 79 3.46 -10.26 8.94
C GLU A 79 3.40 -10.17 7.41
N PHE A 80 4.12 -9.17 6.88
CA PHE A 80 4.36 -9.03 5.47
C PHE A 80 5.83 -8.72 5.20
N ASN A 81 6.31 -9.25 4.07
CA ASN A 81 7.59 -8.91 3.49
C ASN A 81 7.35 -8.20 2.17
N LEU A 82 7.70 -6.92 2.10
CA LEU A 82 7.54 -6.07 0.93
C LEU A 82 8.91 -5.79 0.29
N THR A 83 9.07 -6.20 -0.96
CA THR A 83 10.22 -5.83 -1.78
C THR A 83 9.80 -4.68 -2.69
N LEU A 84 10.44 -3.51 -2.55
CA LEU A 84 10.30 -2.42 -3.52
C LEU A 84 11.53 -2.42 -4.44
N TYR A 85 11.35 -2.82 -5.71
CA TYR A 85 12.46 -3.12 -6.61
C TYR A 85 13.39 -1.92 -6.85
N SER A 86 12.84 -0.71 -6.90
CA SER A 86 13.61 0.53 -7.05
C SER A 86 14.49 0.83 -5.84
N VAL A 87 13.99 0.60 -4.62
CA VAL A 87 14.78 0.75 -3.38
C VAL A 87 15.92 -0.27 -3.36
N CYS A 88 15.64 -1.53 -3.69
CA CYS A 88 16.66 -2.58 -3.76
C CYS A 88 17.77 -2.20 -4.74
N ALA A 89 17.38 -1.79 -5.95
CA ALA A 89 18.32 -1.40 -6.99
C ALA A 89 19.15 -0.16 -6.60
N ALA A 90 18.54 0.84 -5.96
CA ALA A 90 19.23 2.05 -5.51
C ALA A 90 20.21 1.71 -4.36
N PHE A 91 19.77 0.91 -3.40
CA PHE A 91 20.60 0.46 -2.28
C PHE A 91 21.83 -0.34 -2.76
N LEU A 92 21.67 -1.22 -3.76
CA LEU A 92 22.78 -1.97 -4.35
C LEU A 92 23.81 -1.07 -5.05
N LYS A 93 23.38 0.06 -5.62
CA LYS A 93 24.27 1.04 -6.26
C LYS A 93 24.85 2.06 -5.28
N LYS A 94 24.35 2.11 -4.03
CA LYS A 94 24.67 3.12 -3.01
C LYS A 94 26.16 3.43 -2.88
N THR A 95 27.02 2.40 -2.87
CA THR A 95 28.48 2.59 -2.69
C THR A 95 29.17 3.35 -3.83
N ASN A 96 28.53 3.45 -5.00
CA ASN A 96 29.02 4.19 -6.16
C ASN A 96 28.45 5.62 -6.24
N LEU A 97 27.53 6.01 -5.35
CA LEU A 97 26.97 7.35 -5.29
C LEU A 97 27.90 8.31 -4.58
N GLU A 98 27.75 9.61 -4.86
CA GLU A 98 28.41 10.66 -4.08
C GLU A 98 27.95 10.63 -2.61
N PRO A 99 28.80 11.01 -1.64
CA PRO A 99 28.47 10.91 -0.21
C PRO A 99 27.14 11.57 0.18
N ASP A 100 26.83 12.74 -0.39
CA ASP A 100 25.59 13.47 -0.10
C ASP A 100 24.36 12.68 -0.57
N LEU A 101 24.42 12.05 -1.75
CA LEU A 101 23.36 11.20 -2.30
C LEU A 101 23.21 9.89 -1.52
N GLN A 102 24.30 9.36 -0.95
CA GLN A 102 24.23 8.20 -0.06
C GLN A 102 23.48 8.50 1.23
N ILE A 103 23.65 9.71 1.78
CA ILE A 103 22.93 10.17 2.98
C ILE A 103 21.45 10.33 2.63
N GLU A 104 21.15 11.01 1.52
CA GLU A 104 19.78 11.24 1.05
C GLU A 104 19.02 9.92 0.84
N LEU A 105 19.64 8.94 0.17
CA LEU A 105 19.03 7.62 -0.05
C LEU A 105 18.73 6.89 1.27
N ASN A 106 19.61 6.97 2.28
CA ASN A 106 19.35 6.31 3.56
C ASN A 106 18.21 7.01 4.30
N THR A 107 18.20 8.34 4.30
CA THR A 107 17.10 9.11 4.88
C THR A 107 15.78 8.75 4.21
N LEU A 108 15.75 8.64 2.88
CA LEU A 108 14.57 8.20 2.15
C LEU A 108 14.11 6.80 2.62
N ILE A 109 15.01 5.82 2.67
CA ILE A 109 14.68 4.44 3.06
C ILE A 109 14.13 4.39 4.50
N ASP A 110 14.77 5.11 5.43
CA ASP A 110 14.35 5.17 6.83
C ASP A 110 12.97 5.83 6.97
N GLU A 111 12.75 6.95 6.26
CA GLU A 111 11.48 7.68 6.27
C GLU A 111 10.32 6.86 5.69
N VAL A 112 10.58 5.96 4.74
CA VAL A 112 9.50 5.17 4.11
C VAL A 112 8.87 4.22 5.11
N GLY A 113 9.70 3.51 5.91
CA GLY A 113 9.19 2.66 6.98
C GLY A 113 8.37 3.45 8.00
N GLU A 114 8.82 4.66 8.35
CA GLU A 114 8.11 5.55 9.26
C GLU A 114 6.78 6.06 8.68
N LYS A 115 6.75 6.46 7.39
CA LYS A 115 5.55 6.93 6.70
C LYS A 115 4.50 5.83 6.54
N ILE A 116 4.93 4.61 6.24
CA ILE A 116 4.05 3.43 6.21
C ILE A 116 3.50 3.15 7.62
N THR A 117 4.33 3.33 8.65
CA THR A 117 3.94 3.10 10.04
C THR A 117 2.96 4.16 10.57
N ASN A 118 3.16 5.42 10.18
CA ASN A 118 2.44 6.59 10.67
C ASN A 118 1.68 7.29 9.54
N VAL A 119 0.74 6.59 8.91
CA VAL A 119 -0.07 7.17 7.84
C VAL A 119 -0.94 8.31 8.40
N GLU A 120 -0.56 9.57 8.11
CA GLU A 120 -1.38 10.75 8.39
C GLU A 120 -2.71 10.66 7.62
N ASP A 121 -3.80 11.15 8.24
CA ASP A 121 -5.18 11.09 7.70
C ASP A 121 -5.70 9.67 7.36
N GLY A 122 -4.99 8.63 7.78
CA GLY A 122 -5.43 7.24 7.64
C GLY A 122 -6.64 6.95 8.54
N ILE A 123 -7.69 6.39 7.95
CA ILE A 123 -8.73 5.70 8.73
C ILE A 123 -8.10 4.31 9.02
N CYS A 124 -8.03 3.90 10.29
CA CYS A 124 -6.90 3.21 10.95
C CYS A 124 -6.54 1.73 10.63
N PHE A 125 -5.28 1.45 10.29
CA PHE A 125 -4.56 0.22 10.64
C PHE A 125 -3.24 0.59 11.31
N SER A 126 -2.79 -0.17 12.33
CA SER A 126 -1.42 -0.03 12.84
C SER A 126 -0.52 -0.96 12.04
N VAL A 127 0.18 -0.37 11.07
CA VAL A 127 1.27 -1.01 10.35
C VAL A 127 2.56 -0.66 11.08
N HIS A 128 3.43 -1.62 11.31
CA HIS A 128 4.82 -1.34 11.68
C HIS A 128 5.70 -1.83 10.56
N CYS A 129 6.61 -1.00 10.07
CA CYS A 129 7.44 -1.33 8.93
C CYS A 129 8.87 -0.84 9.15
N HIS A 130 9.85 -1.69 8.83
CA HIS A 130 11.26 -1.32 8.85
C HIS A 130 12.01 -1.98 7.70
N PHE A 131 13.11 -1.37 7.26
CA PHE A 131 13.93 -1.92 6.19
C PHE A 131 15.00 -2.86 6.74
N ASN A 132 15.02 -4.09 6.27
CA ASN A 132 16.06 -5.07 6.56
C ASN A 132 17.16 -4.99 5.49
N GLU A 133 18.23 -4.24 5.78
CA GLU A 133 19.34 -4.02 4.84
C GLU A 133 19.98 -5.33 4.32
N ASN A 134 20.05 -6.37 5.15
CA ASN A 134 20.69 -7.63 4.77
C ASN A 134 19.88 -8.38 3.71
N LYS A 135 18.55 -8.30 3.81
CA LYS A 135 17.61 -8.96 2.88
C LYS A 135 17.13 -8.02 1.77
N GLN A 136 17.32 -6.72 1.93
CA GLN A 136 16.83 -5.66 1.04
C GLN A 136 15.30 -5.65 0.91
N ILE A 137 14.60 -5.94 2.00
CA ILE A 137 13.14 -5.97 2.05
C ILE A 137 12.65 -5.09 3.19
N PHE A 138 11.46 -4.53 3.04
CA PHE A 138 10.71 -3.97 4.14
C PHE A 138 9.97 -5.10 4.86
N GLU A 139 10.30 -5.31 6.13
CA GLU A 139 9.62 -6.27 7.00
C GLU A 139 8.61 -5.49 7.83
N GLY A 140 7.35 -5.91 7.78
CA GLY A 140 6.30 -5.25 8.53
C GLY A 140 5.28 -6.18 9.16
N PHE A 141 4.61 -5.65 10.17
CA PHE A 141 3.57 -6.31 10.95
C PHE A 141 2.28 -5.51 10.86
N LEU A 142 1.17 -6.21 10.71
CA LEU A 142 -0.17 -5.64 10.66
C LEU A 142 -0.92 -5.99 11.94
N SER A 143 -1.28 -4.97 12.71
CA SER A 143 -2.18 -5.13 13.84
C SER A 143 -3.59 -4.73 13.46
N PHE A 144 -4.51 -5.68 13.64
CA PHE A 144 -5.95 -5.47 13.49
C PHE A 144 -6.55 -5.14 14.86
N ASP A 145 -6.71 -3.86 15.16
CA ASP A 145 -7.66 -3.46 16.19
C ASP A 145 -9.09 -3.63 15.65
N ARG A 146 -10.01 -4.15 16.47
CA ARG A 146 -11.41 -4.45 16.08
C ARG A 146 -12.22 -3.22 15.62
N GLU A 147 -11.63 -2.04 15.69
CA GLU A 147 -12.19 -0.74 15.30
C GLU A 147 -11.43 -0.12 14.09
N GLY A 148 -10.50 -0.87 13.48
CA GLY A 148 -9.66 -0.42 12.38
C GLY A 148 -10.43 -0.18 11.08
N ALA A 149 -9.94 0.78 10.30
CA ALA A 149 -10.43 1.22 9.00
C ALA A 149 -9.26 1.31 7.99
N ILE A 150 -9.57 1.58 6.73
CA ILE A 150 -8.70 1.19 5.60
C ILE A 150 -7.84 2.37 5.10
N CYS A 151 -6.54 2.14 4.88
CA CYS A 151 -5.59 3.13 4.39
C CYS A 151 -4.64 2.62 3.28
N TRP A 152 -4.99 1.54 2.57
CA TRP A 152 -4.11 0.97 1.55
C TRP A 152 -3.79 1.97 0.44
N HIS A 153 -4.71 2.87 0.07
CA HIS A 153 -4.42 3.90 -0.93
C HIS A 153 -3.27 4.81 -0.50
N SER A 154 -3.19 5.17 0.78
CA SER A 154 -2.10 5.99 1.33
C SER A 154 -0.79 5.23 1.30
N ILE A 155 -0.79 3.96 1.67
CA ILE A 155 0.38 3.09 1.59
C ILE A 155 0.84 2.98 0.12
N CYS A 156 -0.06 2.69 -0.81
CA CYS A 156 0.25 2.61 -2.25
C CYS A 156 0.87 3.92 -2.76
N LYS A 157 0.36 5.07 -2.31
CA LYS A 157 0.92 6.38 -2.66
C LYS A 157 2.34 6.56 -2.12
N ILE A 158 2.58 6.23 -0.85
CA ILE A 158 3.93 6.27 -0.26
C ILE A 158 4.89 5.39 -1.07
N LEU A 159 4.49 4.16 -1.41
CA LEU A 159 5.29 3.24 -2.22
C LEU A 159 5.60 3.80 -3.61
N LEU A 160 4.61 4.42 -4.25
CA LEU A 160 4.76 5.02 -5.56
C LEU A 160 5.70 6.23 -5.56
N ASP A 161 5.49 7.16 -4.62
CA ASP A 161 6.30 8.36 -4.47
C ASP A 161 7.76 7.97 -4.18
N THR A 162 7.96 6.97 -3.31
CA THR A 162 9.28 6.39 -3.03
C THR A 162 9.90 5.78 -4.28
N HIS A 163 9.12 5.02 -5.04
CA HIS A 163 9.62 4.41 -6.27
C HIS A 163 10.13 5.47 -7.26
N ILE A 164 9.35 6.53 -7.46
CA ILE A 164 9.70 7.66 -8.34
C ILE A 164 10.97 8.36 -7.83
N GLU A 165 11.06 8.62 -6.53
CA GLU A 165 12.23 9.27 -5.93
C GLU A 165 13.49 8.41 -6.11
N CYS A 166 13.39 7.10 -5.90
CA CYS A 166 14.51 6.18 -6.06
C CYS A 166 15.08 6.14 -7.49
N GLN A 167 14.29 6.48 -8.53
CA GLN A 167 14.78 6.52 -9.91
C GLN A 167 15.93 7.51 -10.09
N LYS A 168 16.09 8.51 -9.20
CA LYS A 168 17.19 9.48 -9.26
C LYS A 168 18.56 8.86 -8.98
N TYR A 169 18.59 7.70 -8.30
CA TYR A 169 19.82 7.03 -7.88
C TYR A 169 20.15 5.78 -8.74
N LEU A 170 19.34 5.50 -9.78
CA LEU A 170 19.51 4.37 -10.69
C LEU A 170 20.21 4.77 -11.98
#